data_AF-A0A200QUG1-F1
#
_entry.id   AF-A0A200QUG1-F1
#
_cell.length_a   1.000
_cell.length_b   1.000
_cell.length_c   1.000
_cell.angle_alpha   90.00
_cell.angle_beta   90.00
_cell.angle_gamma   90.00
#
_symmetry.space_group_name_H-M   'P 1'
#
loop_
_entity.id
_entity.type
_entity.pdbx_description
1 polymer ?
#
loop_
_entity_poly.entity_id
_entity_poly.type
_entity_poly.pdbx_seq_one_letter_code
_entity_poly.pdbx_strand_id
1 'polypeptide(L)'
;MSSQKKRTLQIEEDRHRVKKKRHRVVAVADPTYAEKTWKILENAVHEICNHNARGRTFEELYRNAYNMVLQGYGEEMYSGLVTTVTTHLQQVSKSVQSAQGVTFLEELDKKWREHNEALQLLTDVFMYMDRTIVPRTHKTPVHELGLNLWRDNIIHSNKIQTRLLNTLLELVQREDWRSYKQRISANFYSVESQQLLESHDCGAYLKQAEKRLNEEMERVSDYLDTMSLSKIIDVVVKEMIENHMVILLHYDSALVNMFVDDKYEDLERLYRLFQRVSDGLSRMVDVMTSYIQEKSDQLQANLEKSRDLADYVQRLLEEKDKFEIIIIVSFDNDKLFQDGLDSAFDYWINLNPRFLEYLIAFVDEKHGVKGVCEEDEDIIFHQVAMLFQRLKGSEYDWGSDQFSSK
;
A
#
# COMPACT_ATOMS: atom_id res chain seq x y z
N MET A 1 -7.51 9.47 31.64
CA MET A 1 -7.38 8.02 31.32
C MET A 1 -8.76 7.39 31.29
N SER A 2 -9.14 6.75 30.18
CA SER A 2 -10.44 6.07 30.03
C SER A 2 -10.65 4.98 31.10
N SER A 3 -11.89 4.81 31.54
CA SER A 3 -12.33 3.79 32.51
C SER A 3 -11.92 2.36 32.11
N GLN A 4 -11.77 2.10 30.80
CA GLN A 4 -11.25 0.84 30.26
C GLN A 4 -9.74 0.66 30.53
N LYS A 5 -8.91 1.68 30.29
CA LYS A 5 -7.46 1.61 30.56
C LYS A 5 -7.15 1.39 32.05
N LYS A 6 -7.96 1.96 32.95
CA LYS A 6 -7.84 1.71 34.40
C LYS A 6 -8.20 0.26 34.77
N ARG A 7 -9.20 -0.34 34.12
CA ARG A 7 -9.56 -1.76 34.32
C ARG A 7 -8.51 -2.73 33.80
N THR A 8 -7.91 -2.48 32.64
CA THR A 8 -6.85 -3.32 32.07
C THR A 8 -5.60 -3.33 32.95
N LEU A 9 -5.20 -2.16 33.48
CA LEU A 9 -4.08 -2.05 34.43
C LEU A 9 -4.36 -2.75 35.76
N GLN A 10 -5.59 -2.67 36.28
CA GLN A 10 -6.00 -3.38 37.49
C GLN A 10 -5.90 -4.91 37.33
N ILE A 11 -6.30 -5.43 36.15
CA ILE A 11 -6.21 -6.85 35.80
C ILE A 11 -4.75 -7.31 35.65
N GLU A 12 -3.86 -6.48 35.11
CA GLU A 12 -2.42 -6.77 35.03
C GLU A 12 -1.70 -6.74 36.38
N GLU A 13 -2.06 -5.81 37.26
CA GLU A 13 -1.57 -5.78 38.64
C GLU A 13 -2.03 -7.02 39.43
N ASP A 14 -3.30 -7.42 39.27
CA ASP A 14 -3.83 -8.65 39.87
C ASP A 14 -3.19 -9.91 39.26
N ARG A 15 -2.89 -9.94 37.95
CA ARG A 15 -2.10 -11.01 37.28
C ARG A 15 -0.73 -11.20 37.93
N HIS A 16 -0.03 -10.12 38.28
CA HIS A 16 1.28 -10.19 38.95
C HIS A 16 1.18 -10.60 40.42
N ARG A 17 0.08 -10.23 41.08
CA ARG A 17 -0.16 -10.53 42.51
C ARG A 17 -0.56 -11.99 42.74
N VAL A 18 -1.36 -12.58 41.85
CA VAL A 18 -1.77 -14.00 41.90
C VAL A 18 -0.59 -14.94 41.64
N LYS A 19 0.36 -14.57 40.76
CA LYS A 19 1.60 -15.34 40.53
C LYS A 19 2.49 -15.48 41.77
N LYS A 20 2.39 -14.58 42.76
CA LYS A 20 3.24 -14.58 43.98
C LYS A 20 2.65 -15.31 45.19
N LYS A 21 1.35 -15.61 45.23
CA LYS A 21 0.72 -16.32 46.37
C LYS A 21 0.57 -17.81 46.06
N ARG A 22 1.37 -18.64 46.73
CA ARG A 22 1.11 -20.08 46.87
C ARG A 22 -0.21 -20.25 47.64
N HIS A 23 -1.29 -20.52 46.91
CA HIS A 23 -2.59 -20.81 47.52
C HIS A 23 -2.50 -22.16 48.23
N ARG A 24 -2.74 -22.18 49.55
CA ARG A 24 -2.79 -23.41 50.35
C ARG A 24 -3.93 -24.29 49.84
N VAL A 25 -3.59 -25.51 49.42
CA VAL A 25 -4.55 -26.53 48.97
C VAL A 25 -5.34 -27.00 50.19
N VAL A 26 -6.66 -26.82 50.18
CA VAL A 26 -7.56 -27.58 51.05
C VAL A 26 -7.97 -28.80 50.23
N ALA A 27 -7.46 -29.98 50.62
CA ALA A 27 -7.98 -31.23 50.09
C ALA A 27 -9.39 -31.42 50.67
N VAL A 28 -10.41 -31.12 49.88
CA VAL A 28 -11.81 -31.32 50.29
C VAL A 28 -12.22 -32.71 49.80
N ALA A 29 -12.44 -33.64 50.72
CA ALA A 29 -12.96 -34.99 50.45
C ALA A 29 -14.49 -34.99 50.23
N ASP A 30 -15.04 -33.93 49.62
CA ASP A 30 -16.47 -33.78 49.35
C ASP A 30 -16.75 -34.21 47.89
N PRO A 31 -17.47 -35.32 47.64
CA PRO A 31 -17.81 -35.77 46.29
C PRO A 31 -18.69 -34.77 45.53
N THR A 32 -19.29 -33.78 46.20
CA THR A 32 -20.09 -32.71 45.59
C THR A 32 -19.31 -31.41 45.35
N TYR A 33 -18.00 -31.38 45.65
CA TYR A 33 -17.16 -30.20 45.49
C TYR A 33 -17.11 -29.71 44.03
N ALA A 34 -16.94 -30.63 43.08
CA ALA A 34 -16.85 -30.32 41.66
C ALA A 34 -18.14 -29.66 41.15
N GLU A 35 -19.30 -30.24 41.48
CA GLU A 35 -20.61 -29.73 41.08
C GLU A 35 -20.89 -28.33 41.67
N LYS A 36 -20.61 -28.14 42.97
CA LYS A 36 -20.79 -26.83 43.64
C LYS A 36 -19.89 -25.77 43.05
N THR A 37 -18.62 -26.09 42.81
CA THR A 37 -17.63 -25.14 42.29
C THR A 37 -17.90 -24.84 40.81
N TRP A 38 -18.28 -25.84 40.02
CA TRP A 38 -18.71 -25.64 38.64
C TRP A 38 -19.93 -24.73 38.57
N LYS A 39 -20.96 -24.94 39.40
CA LYS A 39 -22.15 -24.08 39.43
C LYS A 39 -21.81 -22.62 39.74
N ILE A 40 -20.78 -22.37 40.55
CA ILE A 40 -20.26 -21.01 40.78
C ILE A 40 -19.66 -20.46 39.48
N LEU A 41 -18.78 -21.21 38.82
CA LEU A 41 -18.15 -20.78 37.57
C LEU A 41 -19.16 -20.61 36.43
N GLU A 42 -20.09 -21.54 36.25
CA GLU A 42 -21.17 -21.51 35.26
C GLU A 42 -22.02 -20.24 35.37
N ASN A 43 -22.45 -19.88 36.59
CA ASN A 43 -23.17 -18.63 36.82
C ASN A 43 -22.32 -17.41 36.43
N ALA A 44 -21.02 -17.42 36.70
CA ALA A 44 -20.13 -16.35 36.31
C ALA A 44 -19.93 -16.28 34.78
N VAL A 45 -19.84 -17.43 34.10
CA VAL A 45 -19.81 -17.49 32.63
C VAL A 45 -21.10 -16.89 32.06
N HIS A 46 -22.26 -17.23 32.60
CA HIS A 46 -23.53 -16.61 32.22
C HIS A 46 -23.55 -15.10 32.44
N GLU A 47 -23.05 -14.60 33.57
CA GLU A 47 -22.96 -13.17 33.85
C GLU A 47 -21.99 -12.44 32.90
N ILE A 48 -20.84 -13.05 32.59
CA ILE A 48 -19.83 -12.51 31.66
C ILE A 48 -20.42 -12.42 30.25
N CYS A 49 -21.02 -13.50 29.76
CA CYS A 49 -21.65 -13.54 28.44
C CYS A 49 -22.86 -12.59 28.31
N ASN A 50 -23.59 -12.32 29.41
CA ASN A 50 -24.70 -11.37 29.42
C ASN A 50 -24.29 -9.92 29.75
N HIS A 51 -22.99 -9.60 29.76
CA HIS A 51 -22.46 -8.28 30.11
C HIS A 51 -22.92 -7.75 31.47
N ASN A 52 -23.25 -8.64 32.41
CA ASN A 52 -23.80 -8.32 33.73
C ASN A 52 -22.86 -8.74 34.86
N ALA A 53 -21.55 -8.76 34.62
CA ALA A 53 -20.53 -9.08 35.62
C ALA A 53 -20.44 -7.99 36.70
N ARG A 54 -21.39 -7.94 37.63
CA ARG A 54 -21.43 -6.99 38.75
C ARG A 54 -21.30 -7.63 40.13
N GLY A 55 -21.01 -8.93 40.23
CA GLY A 55 -21.05 -9.64 41.51
C GLY A 55 -19.73 -10.17 42.09
N ARG A 56 -18.73 -10.56 41.26
CA ARG A 56 -17.59 -11.37 41.72
C ARG A 56 -16.24 -10.85 41.27
N THR A 57 -15.22 -11.04 42.11
CA THR A 57 -13.84 -10.63 41.79
C THR A 57 -13.18 -11.63 40.84
N PHE A 58 -12.40 -11.14 39.87
CA PHE A 58 -11.64 -12.00 38.95
C PHE A 58 -10.77 -13.04 39.69
N GLU A 59 -10.18 -12.63 40.82
CA GLU A 59 -9.35 -13.50 41.67
C GLU A 59 -10.12 -14.72 42.20
N GLU A 60 -11.40 -14.56 42.59
CA GLU A 60 -12.23 -15.67 43.06
C GLU A 60 -12.55 -16.66 41.94
N LEU A 61 -12.90 -16.16 40.74
CA LEU A 61 -13.22 -16.99 39.59
C LEU A 61 -11.99 -17.77 39.12
N TYR A 62 -10.85 -17.09 38.99
CA TYR A 62 -9.59 -17.73 38.63
C TYR A 62 -9.16 -18.77 39.66
N ARG A 63 -9.28 -18.48 40.96
CA ARG A 63 -8.94 -19.43 42.03
C ARG A 63 -9.83 -20.67 42.00
N ASN A 64 -11.12 -20.51 41.74
CA ASN A 64 -12.06 -21.63 41.63
C ASN A 64 -11.73 -22.51 40.41
N ALA A 65 -11.48 -21.91 39.25
CA ALA A 65 -11.04 -22.64 38.06
C ALA A 65 -9.70 -23.35 38.27
N TYR A 66 -8.73 -22.68 38.89
CA TYR A 66 -7.43 -23.25 39.25
C TYR A 66 -7.56 -24.49 40.14
N ASN A 67 -8.37 -24.40 41.21
CA ASN A 67 -8.57 -25.50 42.15
C ASN A 67 -9.27 -26.70 41.50
N MET A 68 -10.24 -26.48 40.61
CA MET A 68 -10.90 -27.56 39.87
C MET A 68 -9.93 -28.34 38.99
N VAL A 69 -9.05 -27.65 38.26
CA VAL A 69 -8.01 -28.29 37.44
C VAL A 69 -7.02 -29.05 38.30
N LEU A 70 -6.59 -28.46 39.43
CA LEU A 70 -5.63 -29.09 40.34
C LEU A 70 -6.17 -30.40 40.94
N GLN A 71 -7.49 -30.49 41.16
CA GLN A 71 -8.16 -31.66 41.71
C GLN A 71 -8.56 -32.71 40.65
N GLY A 72 -8.22 -32.49 39.37
CA GLY A 72 -8.48 -33.45 38.30
C GLY A 72 -9.81 -33.27 37.56
N TYR A 73 -10.63 -32.29 37.92
CA TYR A 73 -11.94 -32.01 37.29
C TYR A 73 -11.84 -31.12 36.04
N GLY A 74 -10.69 -31.13 35.38
CA GLY A 74 -10.39 -30.30 34.21
C GLY A 74 -11.24 -30.59 32.98
N GLU A 75 -11.46 -31.88 32.71
CA GLU A 75 -12.27 -32.37 31.59
C GLU A 75 -13.74 -31.96 31.73
N GLU A 76 -14.29 -32.14 32.95
CA GLU A 76 -15.66 -31.77 33.29
C GLU A 76 -15.86 -30.25 33.20
N MET A 77 -14.89 -29.46 33.68
CA MET A 77 -14.92 -28.00 33.57
C MET A 77 -14.88 -27.53 32.11
N TYR A 78 -14.07 -28.17 31.26
CA TYR A 78 -14.03 -27.86 29.82
C TYR A 78 -15.38 -28.18 29.15
N SER A 79 -15.94 -29.37 29.42
CA SER A 79 -17.24 -29.78 28.87
C SER A 79 -18.38 -28.86 29.32
N GLY A 80 -18.36 -28.48 30.60
CA GLY A 80 -19.26 -27.49 31.17
C GLY A 80 -19.16 -26.16 30.45
N LEU A 81 -17.94 -25.63 30.25
CA LEU A 81 -17.71 -24.36 29.56
C LEU A 81 -18.27 -24.37 28.14
N VAL A 82 -17.98 -25.45 27.39
CA VAL A 82 -18.54 -25.67 26.04
C VAL A 82 -20.07 -25.62 26.07
N THR A 83 -20.68 -26.34 27.01
CA THR A 83 -22.14 -26.44 27.14
C THR A 83 -22.78 -25.10 27.48
N THR A 84 -22.23 -24.37 28.46
CA THR A 84 -22.73 -23.07 28.91
C THR A 84 -22.63 -22.02 27.80
N VAL A 85 -21.47 -21.91 27.14
CA VAL A 85 -21.25 -20.96 26.03
C VAL A 85 -22.14 -21.31 24.84
N THR A 86 -22.25 -22.60 24.49
CA THR A 86 -23.15 -23.06 23.41
C THR A 86 -24.60 -22.69 23.70
N THR A 87 -25.07 -22.91 24.93
CA THR A 87 -26.44 -22.56 25.34
C THR A 87 -26.70 -21.06 25.23
N HIS A 88 -25.73 -20.23 25.65
CA HIS A 88 -25.82 -18.79 25.48
C HIS A 88 -25.84 -18.39 23.99
N LEU A 89 -24.95 -18.95 23.17
CA LEU A 89 -24.92 -18.66 21.72
C LEU A 89 -26.20 -19.09 21.02
N GLN A 90 -26.88 -20.15 21.47
CA GLN A 90 -28.20 -20.50 20.95
C GLN A 90 -29.27 -19.44 21.28
N GLN A 91 -29.18 -18.78 22.44
CA GLN A 91 -30.04 -17.64 22.79
C GLN A 91 -29.70 -16.42 21.92
N VAL A 92 -28.42 -16.12 21.74
CA VAL A 92 -27.94 -15.06 20.83
C VAL A 92 -28.41 -15.33 19.40
N SER A 93 -28.31 -16.57 18.91
CA SER A 93 -28.78 -16.99 17.60
C SER A 93 -30.27 -16.69 17.42
N LYS A 94 -31.10 -16.94 18.44
CA LYS A 94 -32.53 -16.59 18.42
C LYS A 94 -32.77 -15.07 18.36
N SER A 95 -31.98 -14.29 19.09
CA SER A 95 -32.03 -12.82 19.07
C SER A 95 -31.66 -12.26 17.69
N VAL A 96 -30.57 -12.76 17.10
CA VAL A 96 -30.15 -12.35 15.75
C VAL A 96 -31.17 -12.77 14.70
N GLN A 97 -31.77 -13.95 14.83
CA GLN A 97 -32.82 -14.43 13.91
C GLN A 97 -34.09 -13.58 13.96
N SER A 98 -34.42 -12.95 15.10
CA SER A 98 -35.63 -12.13 15.23
C SER A 98 -35.47 -10.72 14.67
N ALA A 99 -34.24 -10.20 14.56
CA ALA A 99 -33.95 -8.91 13.92
C ALA A 99 -34.33 -8.93 12.42
N GLN A 100 -34.82 -7.82 11.85
CA GLN A 100 -35.30 -7.75 10.45
C GLN A 100 -34.64 -6.62 9.65
N GLY A 101 -34.48 -6.79 8.34
CA GLY A 101 -33.90 -5.76 7.46
C GLY A 101 -32.50 -5.29 7.90
N VAL A 102 -32.29 -3.97 7.91
CA VAL A 102 -31.00 -3.33 8.26
C VAL A 102 -30.56 -3.65 9.69
N THR A 103 -31.50 -3.81 10.62
CA THR A 103 -31.19 -4.06 12.04
C THR A 103 -30.59 -5.45 12.29
N PHE A 104 -30.62 -6.35 11.30
CA PHE A 104 -30.01 -7.68 11.44
C PHE A 104 -28.50 -7.65 11.43
N LEU A 105 -27.89 -6.87 10.54
CA LEU A 105 -26.43 -6.74 10.51
C LEU A 105 -25.94 -5.96 11.73
N GLU A 106 -26.66 -4.90 12.13
CA GLU A 106 -26.35 -4.14 13.34
C GLU A 106 -26.41 -5.03 14.59
N GLU A 107 -27.44 -5.87 14.72
CA GLU A 107 -27.58 -6.79 15.85
C GLU A 107 -26.51 -7.90 15.80
N LEU A 108 -26.23 -8.48 14.62
CA LEU A 108 -25.19 -9.50 14.47
C LEU A 108 -23.80 -8.96 14.84
N ASP A 109 -23.45 -7.77 14.33
CA ASP A 109 -22.19 -7.09 14.58
C ASP A 109 -22.05 -6.66 16.06
N LYS A 110 -23.13 -6.11 16.64
CA LYS A 110 -23.20 -5.83 18.08
C LYS A 110 -22.97 -7.10 18.91
N LYS A 111 -23.68 -8.19 18.61
CA LYS A 111 -23.54 -9.46 19.33
C LYS A 111 -22.16 -10.09 19.16
N TRP A 112 -21.52 -9.90 18.00
CA TRP A 112 -20.15 -10.34 17.76
C TRP A 112 -19.15 -9.58 18.63
N ARG A 113 -19.27 -8.25 18.71
CA ARG A 113 -18.42 -7.44 19.60
C ARG A 113 -18.60 -7.83 21.07
N GLU A 114 -19.85 -7.93 21.50
CA GLU A 114 -20.23 -8.40 22.83
C GLU A 114 -19.59 -9.76 23.17
N HIS A 115 -19.69 -10.73 22.26
CA HIS A 115 -19.07 -12.05 22.40
C HIS A 115 -17.54 -11.98 22.51
N ASN A 116 -16.87 -11.16 21.70
CA ASN A 116 -15.41 -11.03 21.76
C ASN A 116 -14.93 -10.40 23.08
N GLU A 117 -15.66 -9.43 23.63
CA GLU A 117 -15.35 -8.87 24.94
C GLU A 117 -15.51 -9.92 26.06
N ALA A 118 -16.59 -10.70 26.03
CA ALA A 118 -16.81 -11.80 26.96
C ALA A 118 -15.73 -12.89 26.83
N LEU A 119 -15.35 -13.23 25.60
CA LEU A 119 -14.34 -14.24 25.29
C LEU A 119 -12.98 -13.89 25.88
N GLN A 120 -12.57 -12.62 25.81
CA GLN A 120 -11.33 -12.14 26.42
C GLN A 120 -11.30 -12.43 27.94
N LEU A 121 -12.41 -12.12 28.65
CA LEU A 121 -12.53 -12.38 30.08
C LEU A 121 -12.54 -13.87 30.41
N LEU A 122 -13.22 -14.70 29.59
CA LEU A 122 -13.23 -16.15 29.75
C LEU A 122 -11.84 -16.75 29.56
N THR A 123 -11.08 -16.32 28.54
CA THR A 123 -9.69 -16.75 28.33
C THR A 123 -8.82 -16.41 29.54
N ASP A 124 -9.03 -15.26 30.17
CA ASP A 124 -8.29 -14.88 31.37
C ASP A 124 -8.66 -15.72 32.61
N VAL A 125 -9.96 -15.98 32.83
CA VAL A 125 -10.43 -16.81 33.97
C VAL A 125 -9.95 -18.26 33.85
N PHE A 126 -10.00 -18.82 32.64
CA PHE A 126 -9.67 -20.22 32.39
C PHE A 126 -8.23 -20.45 31.91
N MET A 127 -7.36 -19.44 31.98
CA MET A 127 -5.97 -19.49 31.51
C MET A 127 -5.16 -20.67 32.05
N TYR A 128 -5.42 -21.11 33.29
CA TYR A 128 -4.72 -22.26 33.87
C TYR A 128 -5.12 -23.58 33.18
N MET A 129 -6.39 -23.72 32.77
CA MET A 129 -6.85 -24.88 31.99
C MET A 129 -6.16 -24.93 30.62
N ASP A 130 -6.08 -23.80 29.92
CA ASP A 130 -5.38 -23.69 28.63
C ASP A 130 -3.89 -24.05 28.73
N ARG A 131 -3.23 -23.75 29.85
CA ARG A 131 -1.81 -24.07 30.02
C ARG A 131 -1.53 -25.51 30.43
N THR A 132 -2.51 -26.22 30.99
CA THR A 132 -2.28 -27.51 31.65
C THR A 132 -3.00 -28.67 31.00
N ILE A 133 -4.25 -28.47 30.59
CA ILE A 133 -5.12 -29.53 30.05
C ILE A 133 -5.03 -29.59 28.54
N VAL A 134 -5.07 -28.44 27.87
CA VAL A 134 -5.04 -28.34 26.40
C VAL A 134 -3.81 -29.03 25.79
N PRO A 135 -2.57 -28.84 26.29
CA PRO A 135 -1.40 -29.54 25.75
C PRO A 135 -1.41 -31.05 25.98
N ARG A 136 -2.10 -31.52 27.04
CA ARG A 136 -2.17 -32.95 27.40
C ARG A 136 -3.27 -33.70 26.67
N THR A 137 -4.32 -32.98 26.24
CA THR A 137 -5.57 -33.56 25.70
C THR A 137 -5.82 -33.18 24.25
N HIS A 138 -4.94 -32.35 23.65
CA HIS A 138 -5.08 -31.80 22.30
C HIS A 138 -6.41 -31.07 22.05
N LYS A 139 -7.02 -30.51 23.11
CA LYS A 139 -8.24 -29.72 23.02
C LYS A 139 -7.96 -28.31 22.50
N THR A 140 -9.00 -27.67 21.97
CA THR A 140 -8.93 -26.29 21.50
C THR A 140 -8.80 -25.32 22.69
N PRO A 141 -7.86 -24.34 22.65
CA PRO A 141 -7.78 -23.29 23.67
C PRO A 141 -9.08 -22.50 23.81
N VAL A 142 -9.36 -21.92 24.98
CA VAL A 142 -10.65 -21.24 25.27
C VAL A 142 -10.98 -20.13 24.27
N HIS A 143 -9.98 -19.32 23.87
CA HIS A 143 -10.19 -18.27 22.88
C HIS A 143 -10.65 -18.84 21.52
N GLU A 144 -9.88 -19.79 20.97
CA GLU A 144 -10.20 -20.42 19.69
C GLU A 144 -11.50 -21.24 19.76
N LEU A 145 -11.79 -21.87 20.91
CA LEU A 145 -13.06 -22.54 21.16
C LEU A 145 -14.23 -21.55 21.05
N GLY A 146 -14.13 -20.37 21.64
CA GLY A 146 -15.16 -19.35 21.55
C GLY A 146 -15.43 -18.87 20.12
N LEU A 147 -14.39 -18.79 19.28
CA LEU A 147 -14.53 -18.48 17.85
C LEU A 147 -15.21 -19.61 17.08
N ASN A 148 -14.79 -20.86 17.33
CA ASN A 148 -15.38 -22.05 16.71
C ASN A 148 -16.87 -22.19 17.09
N LEU A 149 -17.20 -22.01 18.36
CA LEU A 149 -18.59 -22.07 18.83
C LEU A 149 -19.45 -20.96 18.21
N TRP A 150 -18.91 -19.75 18.03
CA TRP A 150 -19.61 -18.68 17.31
C TRP A 150 -19.88 -19.05 15.85
N ARG A 151 -18.85 -19.52 15.14
CA ARG A 151 -18.97 -19.99 13.76
C ARG A 151 -20.07 -21.03 13.65
N ASP A 152 -20.06 -22.04 14.51
CA ASP A 152 -20.94 -23.19 14.38
C ASP A 152 -22.39 -22.92 14.82
N ASN A 153 -22.61 -22.04 15.82
CA ASN A 153 -23.95 -21.76 16.35
C ASN A 153 -24.62 -20.50 15.76
N ILE A 154 -23.83 -19.52 15.32
CA ILE A 154 -24.33 -18.27 14.75
C ILE A 154 -24.18 -18.29 13.23
N ILE A 155 -22.95 -18.34 12.72
CA ILE A 155 -22.70 -18.18 11.27
C ILE A 155 -23.22 -19.36 10.46
N HIS A 156 -23.04 -20.59 10.94
CA HIS A 156 -23.52 -21.82 10.30
C HIS A 156 -24.98 -22.17 10.66
N SER A 157 -25.67 -21.32 11.41
CA SER A 157 -27.12 -21.49 11.59
C SER A 157 -27.82 -21.26 10.26
N ASN A 158 -28.52 -22.26 9.73
CA ASN A 158 -29.13 -22.24 8.39
C ASN A 158 -29.90 -20.93 8.08
N LYS A 159 -30.67 -20.42 9.06
CA LYS A 159 -31.43 -19.17 8.91
C LYS A 159 -30.55 -17.92 8.85
N ILE A 160 -29.46 -17.89 9.61
CA ILE A 160 -28.53 -16.75 9.64
C ILE A 160 -27.60 -16.84 8.45
N GLN A 161 -27.07 -18.01 8.10
CA GLN A 161 -26.12 -18.20 7.01
C GLN A 161 -26.69 -17.75 5.67
N THR A 162 -27.85 -18.29 5.27
CA THR A 162 -28.50 -17.93 4.00
C THR A 162 -28.85 -16.45 3.98
N ARG A 163 -29.34 -15.91 5.09
CA ARG A 163 -29.71 -14.50 5.19
C ARG A 163 -28.50 -13.59 5.17
N LEU A 164 -27.45 -13.90 5.92
CA LEU A 164 -26.20 -13.15 5.92
C LEU A 164 -25.58 -13.16 4.54
N LEU A 165 -25.55 -14.32 3.87
CA LEU A 165 -25.10 -14.40 2.48
C LEU A 165 -25.96 -13.54 1.58
N ASN A 166 -27.28 -13.63 1.64
CA ASN A 166 -28.17 -12.82 0.81
C ASN A 166 -28.07 -11.32 1.12
N THR A 167 -27.98 -10.92 2.39
CA THR A 167 -27.87 -9.52 2.80
C THR A 167 -26.50 -8.96 2.45
N LEU A 168 -25.40 -9.71 2.65
CA LEU A 168 -24.08 -9.32 2.17
C LEU A 168 -24.11 -9.24 0.65
N LEU A 169 -24.67 -10.23 -0.04
CA LEU A 169 -24.88 -10.21 -1.48
C LEU A 169 -25.79 -9.06 -1.92
N GLU A 170 -26.76 -8.60 -1.15
CA GLU A 170 -27.64 -7.46 -1.45
C GLU A 170 -26.98 -6.12 -1.16
N LEU A 171 -26.19 -6.00 -0.08
CA LEU A 171 -25.34 -4.84 0.17
C LEU A 171 -24.28 -4.69 -0.91
N VAL A 172 -23.79 -5.83 -1.37
CA VAL A 172 -23.02 -5.98 -2.59
C VAL A 172 -23.92 -5.55 -3.77
N GLN A 173 -25.04 -6.19 -4.07
CA GLN A 173 -25.83 -5.98 -5.31
C GLN A 173 -26.59 -4.64 -5.39
N ARG A 174 -26.81 -3.93 -4.27
CA ARG A 174 -27.16 -2.51 -4.26
C ARG A 174 -26.09 -1.79 -5.04
N GLU A 175 -26.48 -1.23 -6.20
CA GLU A 175 -25.74 -0.51 -7.26
C GLU A 175 -24.19 -0.50 -7.28
N ASP A 176 -23.54 -0.39 -6.14
CA ASP A 176 -22.10 -0.42 -5.89
C ASP A 176 -21.42 -1.74 -6.28
N TRP A 177 -21.84 -2.95 -5.87
CA TRP A 177 -21.08 -4.17 -6.24
C TRP A 177 -21.41 -4.74 -7.62
N ARG A 178 -22.65 -4.59 -8.12
CA ARG A 178 -22.96 -5.06 -9.48
C ARG A 178 -22.18 -4.24 -10.51
N SER A 179 -22.10 -2.93 -10.28
CA SER A 179 -21.14 -2.05 -10.94
C SER A 179 -19.71 -2.48 -10.63
N TYR A 180 -19.35 -2.82 -9.40
CA TYR A 180 -17.99 -3.26 -9.00
C TYR A 180 -17.51 -4.55 -9.68
N LYS A 181 -18.34 -5.60 -9.79
CA LYS A 181 -17.96 -6.86 -10.45
C LYS A 181 -17.81 -6.65 -11.97
N GLN A 182 -18.52 -5.68 -12.52
CA GLN A 182 -18.32 -5.16 -13.86
C GLN A 182 -17.09 -4.24 -13.93
N ARG A 183 -16.80 -3.47 -12.88
CA ARG A 183 -15.64 -2.54 -12.72
C ARG A 183 -14.30 -3.23 -12.54
N ILE A 184 -14.28 -4.36 -11.84
CA ILE A 184 -13.10 -5.24 -11.69
C ILE A 184 -13.01 -6.24 -12.85
N SER A 185 -14.03 -6.34 -13.69
CA SER A 185 -13.83 -6.97 -14.97
C SER A 185 -13.00 -6.02 -15.82
N ALA A 186 -11.91 -6.52 -16.38
CA ALA A 186 -11.08 -5.82 -17.35
C ALA A 186 -11.92 -4.96 -18.34
N ASN A 187 -13.10 -5.45 -18.72
CA ASN A 187 -14.06 -4.76 -19.58
C ASN A 187 -14.47 -3.34 -19.13
N PHE A 188 -14.62 -3.04 -17.84
CA PHE A 188 -14.97 -1.66 -17.44
C PHE A 188 -13.83 -0.69 -17.66
N TYR A 189 -12.63 -1.01 -17.17
CA TYR A 189 -11.46 -0.17 -17.40
C TYR A 189 -11.10 -0.12 -18.89
N SER A 190 -11.36 -1.20 -19.64
CA SER A 190 -11.21 -1.23 -21.10
C SER A 190 -12.16 -0.25 -21.81
N VAL A 191 -13.44 -0.22 -21.43
CA VAL A 191 -14.42 0.71 -22.01
C VAL A 191 -14.15 2.15 -21.56
N GLU A 192 -13.86 2.37 -20.28
CA GLU A 192 -13.56 3.70 -19.74
C GLU A 192 -12.30 4.28 -20.39
N SER A 193 -11.21 3.50 -20.48
CA SER A 193 -9.98 3.95 -21.14
C SER A 193 -10.22 4.32 -22.60
N GLN A 194 -10.96 3.50 -23.37
CA GLN A 194 -11.32 3.83 -24.75
C GLN A 194 -12.09 5.15 -24.86
N GLN A 195 -13.09 5.37 -24.00
CA GLN A 195 -13.85 6.63 -23.97
C GLN A 195 -12.98 7.84 -23.60
N LEU A 196 -12.05 7.67 -22.66
CA LEU A 196 -11.14 8.74 -22.27
C LEU A 196 -10.17 9.09 -23.41
N LEU A 197 -9.71 8.10 -24.18
CA LEU A 197 -8.86 8.34 -25.35
C LEU A 197 -9.57 9.14 -26.44
N GLU A 198 -10.90 9.04 -26.57
CA GLU A 198 -11.68 9.89 -27.50
C GLU A 198 -11.62 11.39 -27.16
N SER A 199 -11.24 11.76 -25.93
CA SER A 199 -11.05 13.16 -25.55
C SER A 199 -9.76 13.78 -26.11
N HIS A 200 -8.84 12.96 -26.63
CA HIS A 200 -7.52 13.36 -27.19
C HIS A 200 -6.63 14.17 -26.24
N ASP A 201 -6.93 14.21 -24.93
CA ASP A 201 -6.09 14.87 -23.91
C ASP A 201 -5.38 13.81 -23.05
N CYS A 202 -4.10 13.60 -23.35
CA CYS A 202 -3.26 12.66 -22.60
C CYS A 202 -3.12 13.05 -21.12
N GLY A 203 -3.01 14.34 -20.80
CA GLY A 203 -2.90 14.81 -19.42
C GLY A 203 -4.17 14.52 -18.61
N ALA A 204 -5.35 14.76 -19.21
CA ALA A 204 -6.64 14.41 -18.60
C ALA A 204 -6.79 12.89 -18.42
N TYR A 205 -6.35 12.11 -19.41
CA TYR A 205 -6.33 10.65 -19.33
C TYR A 205 -5.48 10.16 -18.15
N LEU A 206 -4.23 10.63 -18.02
CA LEU A 206 -3.32 10.22 -16.96
C LEU A 206 -3.86 10.56 -15.57
N LYS A 207 -4.47 11.74 -15.41
CA LYS A 207 -5.14 12.15 -14.16
C LYS A 207 -6.28 11.20 -13.79
N GLN A 208 -7.07 10.79 -14.76
CA GLN A 208 -8.17 9.86 -14.52
C GLN A 208 -7.66 8.45 -14.21
N ALA A 209 -6.61 7.98 -14.88
CA ALA A 209 -5.95 6.70 -14.57
C ALA A 209 -5.37 6.66 -13.15
N GLU A 210 -4.64 7.71 -12.75
CA GLU A 210 -4.13 7.88 -11.38
C GLU A 210 -5.26 7.87 -10.35
N LYS A 211 -6.33 8.62 -10.61
CA LYS A 211 -7.51 8.67 -9.73
C LYS A 211 -8.13 7.29 -9.53
N ARG A 212 -8.30 6.52 -10.61
CA ARG A 212 -8.87 5.14 -10.52
C ARG A 212 -8.00 4.22 -9.69
N LEU A 213 -6.68 4.27 -9.85
CA LEU A 213 -5.77 3.49 -9.01
C LEU A 213 -5.93 3.83 -7.53
N ASN A 214 -5.98 5.12 -7.19
CA ASN A 214 -6.14 5.56 -5.80
C ASN A 214 -7.49 5.14 -5.21
N GLU A 215 -8.58 5.30 -5.98
CA GLU A 215 -9.93 4.86 -5.56
C GLU A 215 -9.98 3.35 -5.24
N GLU A 216 -9.29 2.50 -6.02
CA GLU A 216 -9.23 1.07 -5.76
C GLU A 216 -8.31 0.72 -4.58
N MET A 217 -7.20 1.45 -4.39
CA MET A 217 -6.35 1.28 -3.20
C MET A 217 -7.10 1.59 -1.90
N GLU A 218 -7.81 2.72 -1.86
CA GLU A 218 -8.64 3.11 -0.70
C GLU A 218 -9.75 2.08 -0.46
N ARG A 219 -10.43 1.65 -1.52
CA ARG A 219 -11.53 0.68 -1.39
C ARG A 219 -11.08 -0.68 -0.87
N VAL A 220 -9.90 -1.15 -1.30
CA VAL A 220 -9.35 -2.41 -0.78
C VAL A 220 -8.96 -2.26 0.69
N SER A 221 -8.35 -1.13 1.05
CA SER A 221 -7.99 -0.83 2.44
C SER A 221 -9.20 -0.88 3.38
N ASP A 222 -10.35 -0.40 2.93
CA ASP A 222 -11.54 -0.26 3.78
C ASP A 222 -12.35 -1.56 3.95
N TYR A 223 -12.45 -2.39 2.90
CA TYR A 223 -13.46 -3.46 2.85
C TYR A 223 -12.96 -4.84 2.42
N LEU A 224 -11.71 -4.98 1.95
CA LEU A 224 -11.24 -6.22 1.32
C LEU A 224 -9.93 -6.72 1.95
N ASP A 225 -9.67 -8.01 1.75
CA ASP A 225 -8.41 -8.61 2.18
C ASP A 225 -7.23 -8.07 1.34
N THR A 226 -6.08 -7.86 1.97
CA THR A 226 -4.87 -7.32 1.35
C THR A 226 -4.37 -8.17 0.17
N MET A 227 -4.68 -9.47 0.12
CA MET A 227 -4.36 -10.34 -1.02
C MET A 227 -5.22 -10.07 -2.27
N SER A 228 -6.32 -9.33 -2.13
CA SER A 228 -7.14 -8.89 -3.26
C SER A 228 -6.58 -7.61 -3.91
N LEU A 229 -5.74 -6.85 -3.20
CA LEU A 229 -5.19 -5.59 -3.69
C LEU A 229 -4.42 -5.77 -4.99
N SER A 230 -3.45 -6.69 -5.00
CA SER A 230 -2.58 -6.91 -6.16
C SER A 230 -3.39 -7.23 -7.42
N LYS A 231 -4.34 -8.16 -7.31
CA LYS A 231 -5.17 -8.59 -8.44
C LYS A 231 -6.01 -7.46 -9.04
N ILE A 232 -6.48 -6.51 -8.21
CA ILE A 232 -7.30 -5.39 -8.67
C ILE A 232 -6.40 -4.34 -9.33
N ILE A 233 -5.29 -4.00 -8.68
CA ILE A 233 -4.30 -3.07 -9.24
C ILE A 233 -3.77 -3.58 -10.57
N ASP A 234 -3.47 -4.87 -10.70
CA ASP A 234 -2.99 -5.47 -11.95
C ASP A 234 -3.99 -5.29 -13.09
N VAL A 235 -5.30 -5.42 -12.82
CA VAL A 235 -6.34 -5.19 -13.83
C VAL A 235 -6.41 -3.72 -14.24
N VAL A 236 -6.36 -2.79 -13.28
CA VAL A 236 -6.38 -1.35 -13.57
C VAL A 236 -5.15 -0.95 -14.40
N VAL A 237 -3.96 -1.37 -13.96
CA VAL A 237 -2.69 -1.09 -14.66
C VAL A 237 -2.73 -1.65 -16.07
N LYS A 238 -3.19 -2.90 -16.24
CA LYS A 238 -3.26 -3.52 -17.56
C LYS A 238 -4.20 -2.77 -18.50
N GLU A 239 -5.42 -2.50 -18.07
CA GLU A 239 -6.45 -1.96 -18.95
C GLU A 239 -6.35 -0.45 -19.16
N MET A 240 -5.85 0.30 -18.17
CA MET A 240 -5.71 1.76 -18.26
C MET A 240 -4.33 2.21 -18.73
N ILE A 241 -3.28 1.39 -18.59
CA ILE A 241 -1.90 1.84 -18.85
C ILE A 241 -1.24 0.93 -19.88
N GLU A 242 -1.08 -0.35 -19.59
CA GLU A 242 -0.32 -1.30 -20.43
C GLU A 242 -0.91 -1.42 -21.85
N ASN A 243 -2.23 -1.63 -21.97
CA ASN A 243 -2.90 -1.79 -23.26
C ASN A 243 -2.82 -0.53 -24.15
N HIS A 244 -2.65 0.64 -23.55
CA HIS A 244 -2.67 1.93 -24.24
C HIS A 244 -1.30 2.62 -24.30
N MET A 245 -0.26 1.95 -23.83
CA MET A 245 1.08 2.51 -23.68
C MET A 245 1.61 3.17 -24.96
N VAL A 246 1.43 2.54 -26.11
CA VAL A 246 1.86 3.09 -27.41
C VAL A 246 1.14 4.40 -27.73
N ILE A 247 -0.16 4.48 -27.44
CA ILE A 247 -0.96 5.68 -27.69
C ILE A 247 -0.52 6.79 -26.72
N LEU A 248 -0.38 6.46 -25.43
CA LEU A 248 0.01 7.44 -24.40
C LEU A 248 1.41 8.02 -24.59
N LEU A 249 2.31 7.31 -25.27
CA LEU A 249 3.65 7.78 -25.58
C LEU A 249 3.76 8.47 -26.94
N HIS A 250 3.17 7.89 -27.99
CA HIS A 250 3.45 8.28 -29.38
C HIS A 250 2.29 8.97 -30.10
N TYR A 251 1.04 8.72 -29.72
CA TYR A 251 -0.10 9.26 -30.46
C TYR A 251 -0.15 10.78 -30.33
N ASP A 252 -0.27 11.47 -31.47
CA ASP A 252 -0.17 12.93 -31.58
C ASP A 252 1.04 13.50 -30.83
N SER A 253 2.15 12.75 -30.79
CA SER A 253 3.36 13.14 -30.06
C SER A 253 3.11 13.40 -28.57
N ALA A 254 2.20 12.66 -27.92
CA ALA A 254 1.72 12.93 -26.54
C ALA A 254 2.83 13.22 -25.51
N LEU A 255 3.82 12.33 -25.37
CA LEU A 255 4.94 12.56 -24.44
C LEU A 255 5.82 13.73 -24.89
N VAL A 256 6.08 13.83 -26.19
CA VAL A 256 6.85 14.95 -26.76
C VAL A 256 6.17 16.30 -26.51
N ASN A 257 4.84 16.38 -26.62
CA ASN A 257 4.08 17.60 -26.31
C ASN A 257 4.20 17.97 -24.83
N MET A 258 4.28 17.00 -23.93
CA MET A 258 4.54 17.27 -22.51
C MET A 258 5.95 17.84 -22.28
N PHE A 259 6.95 17.39 -23.05
CA PHE A 259 8.28 18.00 -23.03
C PHE A 259 8.28 19.42 -23.61
N VAL A 260 7.59 19.63 -24.74
CA VAL A 260 7.54 20.94 -25.40
C VAL A 260 6.81 21.98 -24.55
N ASP A 261 5.68 21.60 -23.93
CA ASP A 261 4.83 22.49 -23.14
C ASP A 261 5.22 22.59 -21.65
N ASP A 262 6.35 22.00 -21.24
CA ASP A 262 6.84 22.02 -19.85
C ASP A 262 5.80 21.50 -18.82
N LYS A 263 5.07 20.42 -19.16
CA LYS A 263 4.02 19.83 -18.31
C LYS A 263 4.59 18.90 -17.23
N TYR A 264 5.39 19.44 -16.32
CA TYR A 264 6.11 18.67 -15.28
C TYR A 264 5.21 17.76 -14.44
N GLU A 265 4.01 18.19 -14.04
CA GLU A 265 3.11 17.35 -13.24
C GLU A 265 2.52 16.19 -14.04
N ASP A 266 2.29 16.38 -15.34
CA ASP A 266 1.79 15.30 -16.20
C ASP A 266 2.92 14.32 -16.54
N LEU A 267 4.16 14.79 -16.69
CA LEU A 267 5.36 13.95 -16.80
C LEU A 267 5.57 13.10 -15.55
N GLU A 268 5.42 13.69 -14.37
CA GLU A 268 5.54 12.97 -13.10
C GLU A 268 4.47 11.89 -12.95
N ARG A 269 3.21 12.19 -13.32
CA ARG A 269 2.13 11.19 -13.37
C ARG A 269 2.45 10.08 -14.34
N LEU A 270 2.92 10.41 -15.54
CA LEU A 270 3.28 9.44 -16.56
C LEU A 270 4.35 8.48 -16.03
N TYR A 271 5.41 9.02 -15.42
CA TYR A 271 6.49 8.24 -14.80
C TYR A 271 5.96 7.29 -13.72
N ARG A 272 5.20 7.80 -12.74
CA ARG A 272 4.63 6.97 -11.65
C ARG A 272 3.67 5.88 -12.15
N LEU A 273 2.95 6.13 -13.25
CA LEU A 273 2.07 5.14 -13.88
C LEU A 273 2.88 4.08 -14.64
N PHE A 274 3.91 4.48 -15.38
CA PHE A 274 4.73 3.60 -16.22
C PHE A 274 5.73 2.76 -15.42
N GLN A 275 6.11 3.19 -14.22
CA GLN A 275 6.84 2.35 -13.24
C GLN A 275 6.10 1.03 -12.92
N ARG A 276 4.78 0.98 -13.11
CA ARG A 276 3.94 -0.19 -12.80
C ARG A 276 3.81 -1.17 -13.98
N VAL A 277 4.31 -0.80 -15.15
CA VAL A 277 4.20 -1.58 -16.38
C VAL A 277 5.57 -2.11 -16.77
N SER A 278 5.64 -3.38 -17.19
CA SER A 278 6.87 -3.95 -17.75
C SER A 278 7.33 -3.16 -18.97
N ASP A 279 8.61 -2.82 -19.03
CA ASP A 279 9.24 -2.00 -20.08
C ASP A 279 8.68 -0.57 -20.23
N GLY A 280 7.84 -0.11 -19.30
CA GLY A 280 7.23 1.23 -19.36
C GLY A 280 8.28 2.34 -19.36
N LEU A 281 9.19 2.32 -18.38
CA LEU A 281 10.26 3.33 -18.28
C LEU A 281 11.22 3.30 -19.46
N SER A 282 11.61 2.11 -19.93
CA SER A 282 12.49 1.97 -21.09
C SER A 282 11.89 2.63 -22.34
N ARG A 283 10.59 2.47 -22.57
CA ARG A 283 9.91 3.10 -23.71
C ARG A 283 9.80 4.61 -23.59
N MET A 284 9.63 5.13 -22.37
CA MET A 284 9.69 6.58 -22.14
C MET A 284 11.08 7.14 -22.48
N VAL A 285 12.14 6.42 -22.09
CA VAL A 285 13.52 6.79 -22.41
C VAL A 285 13.78 6.73 -23.91
N ASP A 286 13.27 5.71 -24.61
CA ASP A 286 13.38 5.61 -26.07
C ASP A 286 12.76 6.84 -26.75
N VAL A 287 11.55 7.25 -26.33
CA VAL A 287 10.87 8.44 -26.88
C VAL A 287 11.63 9.72 -26.58
N MET A 288 12.10 9.90 -25.34
CA MET A 288 12.91 11.04 -24.95
C MET A 288 14.19 11.13 -25.79
N THR A 289 14.90 10.02 -25.92
CA THR A 289 16.15 9.93 -26.69
C THR A 289 15.91 10.24 -28.16
N SER A 290 14.88 9.64 -28.78
CA SER A 290 14.51 9.91 -30.17
C SER A 290 14.12 11.37 -30.38
N TYR A 291 13.36 11.99 -29.48
CA TYR A 291 12.99 13.40 -29.58
C TYR A 291 14.23 14.32 -29.58
N ILE A 292 15.16 14.10 -28.65
CA ILE A 292 16.40 14.88 -28.56
C ILE A 292 17.24 14.70 -29.83
N GLN A 293 17.35 13.47 -30.35
CA GLN A 293 18.08 13.19 -31.59
C GLN A 293 17.44 13.86 -32.80
N GLU A 294 16.12 13.76 -32.98
CA GLU A 294 15.40 14.44 -34.07
C GLU A 294 15.57 15.97 -34.00
N LYS A 295 15.53 16.53 -32.78
CA LYS A 295 15.78 17.96 -32.57
C LYS A 295 17.22 18.34 -32.92
N SER A 296 18.18 17.50 -32.58
CA SER A 296 19.60 17.69 -32.95
C SER A 296 19.80 17.70 -34.46
N ASP A 297 19.16 16.77 -35.18
CA ASP A 297 19.21 16.69 -36.65
C ASP A 297 18.60 17.94 -37.30
N GLN A 298 17.48 18.43 -36.78
CA GLN A 298 16.83 19.66 -37.26
C GLN A 298 17.72 20.90 -37.05
N LEU A 299 18.34 21.02 -35.88
CA LEU A 299 19.25 22.13 -35.59
C LEU A 299 20.51 22.07 -36.47
N GLN A 300 21.10 20.89 -36.66
CA GLN A 300 22.24 20.71 -37.55
C GLN A 300 21.90 21.07 -39.02
N ALA A 301 20.73 20.66 -39.52
CA ALA A 301 20.29 21.02 -40.87
C ALA A 301 20.02 22.52 -41.05
N ASN A 302 19.64 23.23 -39.98
CA ASN A 302 19.48 24.69 -39.99
C ASN A 302 20.83 25.42 -39.90
N LEU A 303 21.82 24.85 -39.22
CA LEU A 303 23.18 25.38 -39.15
C LEU A 303 23.87 25.35 -40.51
N GLU A 304 23.60 24.37 -41.38
CA GLU A 304 24.11 24.43 -42.76
C GLU A 304 23.63 25.67 -43.55
N LYS A 305 22.56 26.32 -43.07
CA LYS A 305 21.96 27.53 -43.65
C LYS A 305 22.33 28.82 -42.89
N SER A 306 22.73 28.72 -41.62
CA SER A 306 23.04 29.83 -40.70
C SER A 306 24.48 29.73 -40.20
N ARG A 307 25.27 30.81 -40.23
CA ARG A 307 26.68 30.77 -39.80
C ARG A 307 26.90 31.04 -38.30
N ASP A 308 25.86 31.01 -37.49
CA ASP A 308 25.97 31.30 -36.06
C ASP A 308 26.35 30.04 -35.26
N LEU A 309 27.66 29.88 -35.00
CA LEU A 309 28.23 28.70 -34.34
C LEU A 309 28.02 28.72 -32.82
N ALA A 310 27.98 29.91 -32.21
CA ALA A 310 27.80 30.06 -30.77
C ALA A 310 26.34 29.82 -30.38
N ASP A 311 25.37 30.29 -31.18
CA ASP A 311 23.94 30.00 -30.99
C ASP A 311 23.67 28.48 -30.98
N TYR A 312 24.39 27.71 -31.82
CA TYR A 312 24.26 26.24 -31.83
C TYR A 312 24.63 25.60 -30.48
N VAL A 313 25.78 26.00 -29.91
CA VAL A 313 26.24 25.47 -28.61
C VAL A 313 25.34 25.95 -27.48
N GLN A 314 24.91 27.20 -27.51
CA GLN A 314 23.97 27.77 -26.53
C GLN A 314 22.66 26.97 -26.49
N ARG A 315 22.05 26.68 -27.64
CA ARG A 315 20.80 25.89 -27.71
C ARG A 315 20.97 24.46 -27.24
N LEU A 316 22.13 23.84 -27.51
CA LEU A 316 22.45 22.50 -27.01
C LEU A 316 22.49 22.50 -25.48
N LEU A 317 23.17 23.49 -24.86
CA LEU A 317 23.23 23.62 -23.40
C LEU A 317 21.85 23.86 -22.79
N GLU A 318 21.04 24.75 -23.37
CA GLU A 318 19.68 25.04 -22.89
C GLU A 318 18.77 23.81 -22.94
N GLU A 319 18.87 23.00 -23.99
CA GLU A 319 18.12 21.74 -24.09
C GLU A 319 18.60 20.71 -23.08
N LYS A 320 19.92 20.63 -22.84
CA LYS A 320 20.48 19.72 -21.83
C LYS A 320 19.95 20.07 -20.45
N ASP A 321 20.04 21.34 -20.06
CA ASP A 321 19.58 21.84 -18.77
C ASP A 321 18.07 21.57 -18.59
N LYS A 322 17.27 21.80 -19.64
CA LYS A 322 15.83 21.51 -19.62
C LYS A 322 15.53 20.04 -19.29
N PHE A 323 16.19 19.10 -19.98
CA PHE A 323 15.94 17.67 -19.73
C PHE A 323 16.53 17.19 -18.40
N GLU A 324 17.65 17.75 -17.94
CA GLU A 324 18.16 17.48 -16.59
C GLU A 324 17.16 17.90 -15.51
N ILE A 325 16.54 19.08 -15.65
CA ILE A 325 15.48 19.56 -14.76
C ILE A 325 14.27 18.62 -14.80
N ILE A 326 13.82 18.20 -15.99
CA ILE A 326 12.71 17.24 -16.13
C ILE A 326 13.03 15.93 -15.38
N ILE A 327 14.24 15.39 -15.55
CA ILE A 327 14.64 14.14 -14.91
C ILE A 327 14.65 14.28 -13.38
N ILE A 328 15.17 15.39 -12.87
CA ILE A 328 15.23 15.66 -11.43
C ILE A 328 13.83 15.86 -10.84
N VAL A 329 12.99 16.67 -11.48
CA VAL A 329 11.71 17.11 -10.92
C VAL A 329 10.60 16.08 -11.15
N SER A 330 10.51 15.50 -12.35
CA SER A 330 9.39 14.64 -12.75
C SER A 330 9.73 13.16 -12.71
N PHE A 331 11.00 12.76 -12.87
CA PHE A 331 11.41 11.35 -12.98
C PHE A 331 12.26 10.87 -11.80
N ASP A 332 12.17 11.52 -10.63
CA ASP A 332 12.86 11.11 -9.39
C ASP A 332 14.38 10.92 -9.55
N ASN A 333 15.00 11.69 -10.45
CA ASN A 333 16.40 11.58 -10.80
C ASN A 333 16.81 10.15 -11.25
N ASP A 334 15.90 9.46 -11.95
CA ASP A 334 16.05 8.07 -12.35
C ASP A 334 17.26 7.86 -13.28
N LYS A 335 18.13 6.93 -12.90
CA LYS A 335 19.38 6.63 -13.62
C LYS A 335 19.14 6.19 -15.06
N LEU A 336 18.06 5.47 -15.36
CA LEU A 336 17.76 5.03 -16.73
C LEU A 336 17.53 6.23 -17.66
N PHE A 337 16.88 7.28 -17.14
CA PHE A 337 16.68 8.51 -17.89
C PHE A 337 17.97 9.34 -17.98
N GLN A 338 18.79 9.38 -16.94
CA GLN A 338 20.11 10.02 -17.00
C GLN A 338 20.99 9.38 -18.08
N ASP A 339 21.11 8.04 -18.08
CA ASP A 339 21.91 7.30 -19.05
C ASP A 339 21.36 7.50 -20.48
N GLY A 340 20.04 7.58 -20.64
CA GLY A 340 19.38 7.88 -21.93
C GLY A 340 19.67 9.30 -22.42
N LEU A 341 19.60 10.30 -21.52
CA LEU A 341 19.95 11.68 -21.82
C LEU A 341 21.42 11.79 -22.25
N ASP A 342 22.32 11.16 -21.51
CA ASP A 342 23.75 11.15 -21.84
C ASP A 342 24.01 10.56 -23.22
N SER A 343 23.39 9.43 -23.55
CA SER A 343 23.47 8.82 -24.87
C SER A 343 22.94 9.73 -25.99
N ALA A 344 21.83 10.44 -25.75
CA ALA A 344 21.25 11.37 -26.71
C ALA A 344 22.18 12.57 -26.98
N PHE A 345 22.80 13.13 -25.93
CA PHE A 345 23.73 14.23 -26.06
C PHE A 345 25.09 13.81 -26.63
N ASP A 346 25.55 12.60 -26.33
CA ASP A 346 26.72 12.02 -27.00
C ASP A 346 26.48 11.88 -28.50
N TYR A 347 25.27 11.49 -28.92
CA TYR A 347 24.90 11.50 -30.33
C TYR A 347 24.96 12.92 -30.92
N TRP A 348 24.32 13.90 -30.27
CA TRP A 348 24.25 15.28 -30.75
C TRP A 348 25.65 15.91 -30.90
N ILE A 349 26.49 15.82 -29.87
CA ILE A 349 27.86 16.35 -29.89
C ILE A 349 28.68 15.74 -31.03
N ASN A 350 28.49 14.45 -31.28
CA ASN A 350 29.24 13.70 -32.29
C ASN A 350 28.59 13.70 -33.69
N LEU A 351 27.43 14.36 -33.86
CA LEU A 351 26.76 14.50 -35.14
C LEU A 351 27.61 15.34 -36.11
N ASN A 352 28.36 16.31 -35.58
CA ASN A 352 29.18 17.22 -36.37
C ASN A 352 30.67 17.07 -36.03
N PRO A 353 31.52 16.65 -36.99
CA PRO A 353 32.95 16.49 -36.74
C PRO A 353 33.68 17.82 -36.45
N ARG A 354 33.05 18.97 -36.72
CA ARG A 354 33.59 20.31 -36.42
C ARG A 354 33.08 20.90 -35.12
N PHE A 355 32.40 20.13 -34.26
CA PHE A 355 31.84 20.65 -33.01
C PHE A 355 32.87 21.35 -32.12
N LEU A 356 34.14 20.93 -32.15
CA LEU A 356 35.23 21.62 -31.46
C LEU A 356 35.40 23.09 -31.90
N GLU A 357 35.28 23.38 -33.20
CA GLU A 357 35.32 24.75 -33.72
C GLU A 357 34.17 25.59 -33.15
N TYR A 358 33.03 24.95 -32.85
CA TYR A 358 31.84 25.63 -32.36
C TYR A 358 31.97 25.94 -30.88
N LEU A 359 32.54 25.02 -30.10
CA LEU A 359 32.91 25.26 -28.70
C LEU A 359 33.87 26.45 -28.56
N ILE A 360 34.89 26.54 -29.43
CA ILE A 360 35.85 27.66 -29.42
C ILE A 360 35.12 28.98 -29.74
N ALA A 361 34.31 29.01 -30.80
CA ALA A 361 33.55 30.21 -31.16
C ALA A 361 32.59 30.65 -30.06
N PHE A 362 31.95 29.71 -29.36
CA PHE A 362 31.07 29.97 -28.22
C PHE A 362 31.82 30.62 -27.05
N VAL A 363 32.99 30.09 -26.68
CA VAL A 363 33.83 30.66 -25.61
C VAL A 363 34.32 32.05 -25.98
N ASP A 364 34.80 32.25 -27.22
CA ASP A 364 35.28 33.55 -27.71
C ASP A 364 34.17 34.62 -27.66
N GLU A 365 32.94 34.24 -28.04
CA GLU A 365 31.79 35.15 -27.97
C GLU A 365 31.45 35.51 -26.52
N LYS A 366 31.36 34.52 -25.63
CA LYS A 366 31.00 34.75 -24.21
C LYS A 366 32.06 35.56 -23.47
N HIS A 367 33.35 35.34 -23.72
CA HIS A 367 34.43 36.18 -23.18
C HIS A 367 34.49 37.59 -23.80
N GLY A 368 34.03 37.74 -25.04
CA GLY A 368 33.97 39.05 -25.73
C GLY A 368 32.91 40.00 -25.17
N VAL A 369 31.96 39.52 -24.36
CA VAL A 369 30.89 40.33 -23.76
C VAL A 369 31.42 41.06 -22.52
N LYS A 370 31.54 42.39 -22.62
CA LYS A 370 31.86 43.23 -21.45
C LYS A 370 30.76 43.13 -20.39
N GLY A 371 31.06 42.48 -19.25
CA GLY A 371 30.20 42.48 -18.07
C GLY A 371 29.84 41.10 -17.48
N VAL A 372 30.41 40.00 -17.98
CA VAL A 372 30.30 38.68 -17.34
C VAL A 372 31.10 38.69 -16.04
N CYS A 373 30.53 38.18 -14.94
CA CYS A 373 31.26 38.08 -13.67
C CYS A 373 32.14 36.82 -13.64
N GLU A 374 33.21 36.80 -12.84
CA GLU A 374 34.15 35.67 -12.78
C GLU A 374 33.46 34.32 -12.47
N GLU A 375 32.40 34.32 -11.64
CA GLU A 375 31.63 33.11 -11.31
C GLU A 375 30.86 32.54 -12.52
N ASP A 376 30.33 33.40 -13.39
CA ASP A 376 29.64 32.97 -14.62
C ASP A 376 30.63 32.42 -15.65
N GLU A 377 31.86 32.95 -15.70
CA GLU A 377 32.92 32.42 -16.57
C GLU A 377 33.31 31.00 -16.16
N ASP A 378 33.50 30.74 -14.86
CA ASP A 378 33.84 29.40 -14.35
C ASP A 378 32.77 28.35 -14.67
N ILE A 379 31.49 28.72 -14.60
CA ILE A 379 30.36 27.85 -14.96
C ILE A 379 30.40 27.52 -16.45
N ILE A 380 30.59 28.52 -17.31
CA ILE A 380 30.67 28.33 -18.76
C ILE A 380 31.85 27.42 -19.11
N PHE A 381 33.02 27.66 -18.51
CA PHE A 381 34.20 26.81 -18.71
C PHE A 381 33.97 25.37 -18.28
N HIS A 382 33.32 25.16 -17.13
CA HIS A 382 32.99 23.83 -16.65
C HIS A 382 32.05 23.10 -17.62
N GLN A 383 31.00 23.76 -18.10
CA GLN A 383 30.06 23.20 -19.08
C GLN A 383 30.76 22.83 -20.39
N VAL A 384 31.61 23.73 -20.92
CA VAL A 384 32.38 23.47 -22.15
C VAL A 384 33.37 22.32 -21.95
N ALA A 385 34.05 22.23 -20.80
CA ALA A 385 34.95 21.13 -20.49
C ALA A 385 34.22 19.78 -20.44
N MET A 386 33.01 19.74 -19.86
CA MET A 386 32.18 18.53 -19.87
C MET A 386 31.76 18.12 -21.29
N LEU A 387 31.38 19.07 -22.14
CA LEU A 387 31.05 18.79 -23.55
C LEU A 387 32.26 18.28 -24.33
N PHE A 388 33.44 18.85 -24.08
CA PHE A 388 34.69 18.43 -24.73
C PHE A 388 35.04 16.98 -24.41
N GLN A 389 34.87 16.54 -23.15
CA GLN A 389 35.14 15.16 -22.73
C GLN A 389 34.24 14.12 -23.43
N ARG A 390 33.12 14.54 -24.04
CA ARG A 390 32.16 13.66 -24.74
C ARG A 390 32.42 13.54 -26.24
N LEU A 391 33.43 14.24 -26.78
CA LEU A 391 33.80 14.12 -28.20
C LEU A 391 34.51 12.80 -28.48
N LYS A 392 33.98 12.01 -29.42
CA LYS A 392 34.64 10.77 -29.87
C LYS A 392 35.96 11.10 -30.54
N GLY A 393 37.05 10.57 -29.97
CA GLY A 393 38.42 10.85 -30.42
C GLY A 393 39.16 11.91 -29.60
N SER A 394 38.58 12.39 -28.49
CA SER A 394 39.22 13.33 -27.55
C SER A 394 40.23 12.67 -26.60
N GLU A 395 40.87 11.55 -26.97
CA GLU A 395 42.17 11.17 -26.40
C GLU A 395 43.24 12.18 -26.86
N TYR A 396 43.04 13.46 -26.53
CA TYR A 396 44.05 14.48 -26.57
C TYR A 396 44.36 14.82 -25.11
N ASP A 397 45.42 14.17 -24.63
CA ASP A 397 46.04 14.38 -23.34
C ASP A 397 46.44 15.85 -23.20
N TRP A 398 45.68 16.62 -22.42
CA TRP A 398 46.09 17.96 -21.97
C TRP A 398 47.02 17.91 -20.74
N GLY A 399 47.54 16.74 -20.39
CA GLY A 399 48.67 16.62 -19.49
C GLY A 399 49.97 16.98 -20.20
N SER A 400 50.36 18.26 -20.18
CA SER A 400 51.72 18.72 -19.75
C SER A 400 52.17 20.05 -20.35
N ASP A 401 51.73 20.45 -21.56
CA ASP A 401 52.40 21.55 -22.27
C ASP A 401 51.40 22.53 -22.90
N GLN A 402 50.99 23.58 -22.17
CA GLN A 402 50.84 24.95 -22.73
C GLN A 402 50.36 26.04 -21.76
N PHE A 403 49.97 25.73 -20.51
CA PHE A 403 49.77 26.78 -19.49
C PHE A 403 51.07 27.12 -18.73
N SER A 404 52.12 27.47 -19.48
CA SER A 404 53.27 28.21 -18.93
C SER A 404 53.91 29.04 -20.04
N SER A 405 53.96 30.37 -19.84
CA SER A 405 54.42 31.42 -20.77
C SER A 405 53.34 31.81 -21.79
N LYS A 406 52.59 32.91 -21.61
CA LYS A 406 53.00 34.28 -21.29
C LYS A 406 51.88 35.13 -20.70
#